data_AF-A0A7K0BL85-F1
#
_entry.id   AF-A0A7K0BL85-F1
#
_cell.length_a   1.000
_cell.length_b   1.000
_cell.length_c   1.000
_cell.angle_alpha   90.00
_cell.angle_beta   90.00
_cell.angle_gamma   90.00
#
_symmetry.space_group_name_H-M   'P 1'
#
loop_
_entity.id
_entity.type
_entity.pdbx_description
1 polymer ?
#
loop_
_entity_poly.entity_id
_entity_poly.type
_entity_poly.pdbx_seq_one_letter_code
_entity_poly.pdbx_strand_id
1 'polypeptide(L)' 'LLDIDFFKRINDNYGHAGGDVVLQELAHRLQDTCRDKDLVVRWGGEEVLLVLDNIDPAHVNAFVKRVLHAIGDKP' A
#
# COMPACT_ATOMS: atom_id res chain seq x y z
N LEU A 1 -8.06 -3.92 3.09
CA LEU A 1 -6.86 -4.04 3.96
C LEU A 1 -5.75 -4.61 3.11
N LEU A 2 -4.59 -3.98 3.13
CA LEU A 2 -3.37 -4.41 2.44
C LEU A 2 -2.37 -4.88 3.49
N ASP A 3 -1.62 -5.93 3.16
CA ASP A 3 -0.54 -6.48 3.96
C ASP A 3 0.68 -6.65 3.04
N ILE A 4 1.88 -6.36 3.53
CA ILE A 4 3.09 -6.39 2.71
C ILE A 4 3.67 -7.80 2.74
N ASP A 5 3.64 -8.46 1.58
CA ASP A 5 4.19 -9.79 1.42
C ASP A 5 5.66 -9.86 1.86
N PHE A 6 5.94 -10.79 2.78
CA PHE A 6 7.30 -11.08 3.26
C PHE A 6 8.04 -9.90 3.91
N PHE A 7 7.35 -8.90 4.47
CA PHE A 7 8.00 -7.73 5.07
C PHE A 7 9.02 -8.07 6.16
N LYS A 8 8.76 -9.10 6.98
CA LYS A 8 9.74 -9.62 7.93
C LYS A 8 11.07 -10.01 7.28
N ARG A 9 11.05 -10.64 6.10
CA ARG A 9 12.29 -11.03 5.37
C ARG A 9 13.07 -9.80 4.90
N ILE A 10 12.38 -8.70 4.58
CA ILE A 10 13.04 -7.43 4.25
C ILE A 10 13.75 -6.89 5.49
N ASN A 11 13.08 -6.85 6.63
CA ASN A 11 13.68 -6.42 7.90
C ASN A 11 14.87 -7.32 8.31
N ASP A 12 14.74 -8.63 8.15
CA ASP A 12 15.79 -9.57 8.51
C ASP A 12 17.05 -9.40 7.63
N ASN A 13 16.88 -9.05 6.34
CA ASN A 13 17.98 -8.91 5.38
C ASN A 13 18.59 -7.50 5.34
N TYR A 14 17.79 -6.45 5.56
CA TYR A 14 18.18 -5.05 5.35
C TYR A 14 18.05 -4.19 6.63
N GLY A 15 17.65 -4.80 7.74
CA GLY A 15 17.35 -4.11 8.99
C GLY A 15 16.05 -3.30 8.93
N HIS A 16 15.62 -2.79 10.10
CA HIS A 16 14.41 -1.98 10.21
C HIS A 16 14.47 -0.71 9.35
N ALA A 17 15.64 -0.11 9.17
CA ALA A 17 15.80 1.04 8.28
C ALA A 17 15.46 0.70 6.82
N GLY A 18 15.77 -0.51 6.36
CA GLY A 18 15.35 -1.00 5.04
C GLY A 18 13.84 -1.20 4.94
N GLY A 19 13.23 -1.74 5.99
CA GLY A 19 11.77 -1.83 6.10
C GLY A 19 11.08 -0.47 6.07
N ASP A 20 11.64 0.53 6.77
CA ASP A 20 11.11 1.89 6.80
C ASP A 20 11.10 2.53 5.40
N VAL A 21 12.15 2.33 4.60
CA VAL A 21 12.20 2.79 3.21
C VAL A 21 11.11 2.14 2.37
N VAL A 22 10.88 0.83 2.53
CA VAL A 22 9.79 0.13 1.82
C VAL A 22 8.41 0.66 2.23
N LEU A 23 8.19 0.93 3.52
CA LEU A 23 6.93 1.49 4.00
C LEU A 23 6.69 2.90 3.46
N GLN A 24 7.73 3.73 3.38
CA GLN A 24 7.64 5.08 2.82
C GLN A 24 7.31 5.04 1.33
N GLU A 25 7.99 4.19 0.56
CA GLU A 25 7.73 4.03 -0.87
C GLU A 25 6.33 3.47 -1.15
N LEU A 26 5.89 2.49 -0.35
CA LEU A 26 4.52 1.99 -0.41
C LEU A 26 3.51 3.12 -0.17
N ALA A 27 3.72 3.93 0.87
CA ALA A 27 2.83 5.04 1.18
C ALA A 27 2.75 6.04 0.01
N HIS A 28 3.88 6.41 -0.59
CA HIS A 28 3.91 7.29 -1.77
C HIS A 28 3.13 6.70 -2.95
N ARG A 29 3.38 5.45 -3.32
CA ARG A 29 2.68 4.79 -4.45
C ARG A 29 1.18 4.68 -4.21
N LEU A 30 0.77 4.42 -2.97
CA LEU A 30 -0.64 4.38 -2.59
C LEU A 30 -1.27 5.77 -2.67
N GLN A 31 -0.61 6.80 -2.17
CA GLN A 31 -1.08 8.19 -2.24
C GLN A 31 -1.24 8.66 -3.70
N ASP A 32 -0.27 8.36 -4.58
CA ASP A 32 -0.33 8.70 -6.01
C ASP A 32 -1.46 7.96 -6.76
N THR A 33 -1.85 6.78 -6.27
CA THR A 33 -2.93 5.97 -6.88
C THR A 33 -4.31 6.36 -6.35
N CYS A 34 -4.39 6.78 -5.09
CA CYS A 34 -5.63 7.18 -4.42
C CYS A 34 -6.09 8.57 -4.87
N ARG A 35 -7.38 8.86 -4.65
CA ARG A 35 -7.94 10.21 -4.88
C ARG A 35 -7.77 11.04 -3.62
N ASP A 36 -7.84 12.36 -3.73
CA ASP A 36 -7.71 13.28 -2.58
C ASP A 36 -8.67 13.02 -1.41
N LYS A 37 -9.82 12.39 -1.67
CA LYS A 37 -10.82 12.04 -0.65
C LYS A 37 -10.64 10.66 -0.05
N ASP A 38 -9.83 9.82 -0.68
CA ASP A 38 -9.52 8.49 -0.15
C ASP A 38 -8.46 8.64 0.95
N LEU A 39 -8.51 7.78 1.97
CA LEU A 39 -7.55 7.79 3.06
C LEU A 39 -6.63 6.57 2.97
N VAL A 40 -5.32 6.83 3.07
CA VAL A 40 -4.29 5.80 3.25
C VAL A 40 -3.86 5.85 4.72
N VAL A 41 -4.15 4.78 5.46
CA VAL A 41 -3.91 4.72 6.91
C VAL A 41 -2.99 3.55 7.22
N ARG A 42 -1.89 3.81 7.94
CA ARG A 42 -1.07 2.73 8.52
C ARG A 42 -1.84 2.13 9.70
N TRP A 43 -2.31 0.90 9.52
CA TRP A 43 -3.13 0.18 10.52
C TRP A 43 -2.26 -0.60 11.50
N GLY A 44 -1.17 -1.20 11.00
CA GLY A 44 -0.25 -2.03 11.77
C GLY A 44 1.21 -1.77 11.42
N GLY A 45 2.07 -2.72 11.80
CA GLY A 45 3.50 -2.66 11.48
C GLY A 45 3.75 -2.63 9.97
N GLU A 46 3.12 -3.57 9.26
CA GLU A 46 3.20 -3.78 7.81
C GLU A 46 1.82 -3.71 7.11
N GLU A 47 0.76 -3.43 7.87
CA GLU A 47 -0.61 -3.37 7.37
C GLU A 47 -1.06 -1.94 7.03
N VAL A 48 -1.70 -1.77 5.88
CA VAL A 48 -2.24 -0.49 5.40
C VAL A 48 -3.73 -0.61 5.07
N LEU A 49 -4.54 0.28 5.64
CA LEU A 49 -5.96 0.39 5.37
C LEU A 49 -6.22 1.50 4.35
N LEU A 50 -6.90 1.15 3.26
CA LEU A 50 -7.46 2.11 2.30
C LEU A 50 -8.94 2.33 2.61
N VAL A 51 -9.32 3.58 2.85
CA VAL A 51 -10.73 3.99 3.01
C VAL A 51 -11.12 4.77 1.77
N LEU A 52 -12.03 4.21 0.98
CA LEU A 52 -12.42 4.77 -0.32
C LEU A 52 -13.71 5.56 -0.15
N ASP A 53 -13.67 6.86 -0.47
CA ASP A 53 -14.85 7.71 -0.36
C ASP A 53 -15.76 7.53 -1.59
N ASN A 54 -17.02 7.18 -1.32
CA ASN A 54 -18.09 7.07 -2.32
C ASN A 54 -17.70 6.30 -3.60
N ILE A 55 -16.97 5.18 -3.45
CA ILE A 55 -16.65 4.30 -4.58
C ILE A 55 -17.85 3.43 -4.94
N ASP A 56 -18.18 3.40 -6.23
CA ASP A 56 -19.15 2.43 -6.76
C ASP A 56 -18.61 1.00 -6.57
N PRO A 57 -19.35 0.09 -5.93
CA PRO A 57 -18.96 -1.32 -5.78
C PRO A 57 -18.49 -1.99 -7.08
N ALA A 58 -19.05 -1.62 -8.24
CA ALA A 58 -18.65 -2.15 -9.53
C ALA A 58 -17.19 -1.79 -9.91
N HIS A 59 -16.66 -0.68 -9.40
CA HIS A 59 -15.31 -0.19 -9.70
C HIS A 59 -14.25 -0.62 -8.67
N VAL A 60 -14.65 -1.18 -7.52
CA VAL A 60 -13.71 -1.57 -6.45
C VAL A 60 -12.64 -2.53 -6.97
N ASN A 61 -13.04 -3.56 -7.71
CA ASN A 61 -12.09 -4.55 -8.25
C ASN A 61 -11.09 -3.93 -9.22
N ALA A 62 -11.53 -3.00 -10.07
CA ALA A 62 -10.63 -2.31 -11.01
C ALA A 62 -9.64 -1.40 -10.25
N PHE A 63 -10.13 -0.70 -9.22
CA PHE A 63 -9.29 0.11 -8.35
C PHE A 63 -8.22 -0.73 -7.63
N VAL A 64 -8.62 -1.86 -7.02
CA VAL A 64 -7.68 -2.76 -6.33
C VAL A 64 -6.61 -3.30 -7.28
N LYS A 65 -6.98 -3.70 -8.51
CA LYS A 65 -5.99 -4.14 -9.52
C LYS A 65 -5.00 -3.05 -9.88
N ARG A 66 -5.47 -1.81 -10.01
CA ARG A 66 -4.61 -0.65 -10.28
C ARG A 66 -3.64 -0.40 -9.13
N VAL A 67 -4.10 -0.49 -7.89
CA VAL A 67 -3.25 -0.38 -6.69
C VAL A 67 -2.18 -1.47 -6.67
N LEU A 68 -2.58 -2.74 -6.84
CA LEU A 68 -1.63 -3.87 -6.86
C LEU A 68 -0.59 -3.74 -7.97
N HIS A 69 -1.00 -3.26 -9.15
CA HIS A 69 -0.07 -2.99 -10.24
C HIS A 69 0.87 -1.83 -9.88
N ALA A 70 0.37 -0.70 -9.40
CA ALA A 70 1.20 0.45 -9.04
C ALA A 70 2.28 0.12 -8.00
N ILE A 71 1.96 -0.73 -7.00
CA ILE A 71 2.92 -1.14 -5.98
C ILE A 71 3.89 -2.22 -6.47
N GLY A 72 3.46 -3.12 -7.36
CA GLY A 72 4.22 -4.30 -7.77
C GLY A 72 4.99 -4.19 -9.10
N ASP A 73 4.74 -3.17 -9.91
CA ASP A 73 5.30 -3.05 -11.26
C ASP A 73 6.79 -2.67 -11.29
N LYS A 74 7.29 -2.04 -10.21
CA LYS A 74 8.68 -1.59 -10.11
C LYS A 74 9.29 -1.92 -8.75
N PRO A 75 10.58 -2.30 -8.66
CA PRO A 75 11.27 -2.41 -7.39
C PRO A 75 11.36 -1.06 -6.65
#